data_AF-A0A7S3LK76-F1
#
_entry.id   AF-A0A7S3LK76-F1
#
_cell.length_a   1.000
_cell.length_b   1.000
_cell.length_c   1.000
_cell.angle_alpha   90.00
_cell.angle_beta   90.00
_cell.angle_gamma   90.00
#
_symmetry.space_group_name_H-M   'P 1'
#
loop_
_entity.id
_entity.type
_entity.pdbx_description
1 polymer ?
#
loop_
_entity_poly.entity_id
_entity_poly.type
_entity_poly.pdbx_seq_one_letter_code
_entity_poly.pdbx_strand_id
1 'polypeptide(L)'
;MYIYSVSVVNLLELTWRGGSQEDILSGDGRNHLFSLMLMLPFISTSLALLKFNFYPAKVFVGDVYPYYAGMTLATSAILGHFAKSLFLLMVPQLLNFVYSLPQLFHFVPIPRHRLPK
;
A
#
# COMPACT_ATOMS: atom_id res chain seq x y z
N MET A 1 0.17 -4.95 6.47
CA MET A 1 0.65 -6.14 5.73
C MET A 1 1.07 -5.78 4.31
N TYR A 2 0.19 -5.21 3.47
CA TYR A 2 0.50 -4.81 2.08
C TYR A 2 1.58 -3.74 1.91
N ILE A 3 1.70 -2.84 2.89
CA ILE A 3 2.71 -1.78 2.88
C ILE A 3 4.14 -2.37 2.93
N TYR A 4 4.33 -3.45 3.70
CA TYR A 4 5.62 -4.13 3.79
C TYR A 4 5.92 -4.94 2.54
N SER A 5 4.91 -5.61 1.97
CA SER A 5 5.12 -6.44 0.78
C SER A 5 5.61 -5.64 -0.42
N VAL A 6 5.15 -4.38 -0.59
CA VAL A 6 5.64 -3.51 -1.68
C VAL A 6 7.13 -3.18 -1.52
N SER A 7 7.56 -2.84 -0.30
CA SER A 7 8.98 -2.59 -0.03
C SER A 7 9.84 -3.83 -0.17
N VAL A 8 9.34 -4.99 0.28
CA VAL A 8 10.04 -6.27 0.15
C VAL A 8 10.18 -6.66 -1.32
N VAL A 9 9.15 -6.50 -2.15
CA VAL A 9 9.22 -6.77 -3.59
C VAL A 9 10.24 -5.86 -4.26
N ASN A 10 10.23 -4.55 -3.98
CA ASN A 10 11.23 -3.63 -4.52
C ASN A 10 12.65 -3.98 -4.08
N LEU A 11 12.83 -4.39 -2.83
CA LEU A 11 14.13 -4.76 -2.29
C LEU A 11 14.62 -6.09 -2.88
N LEU A 12 13.71 -7.05 -3.09
CA LEU A 12 14.01 -8.34 -3.71
C LEU A 12 14.36 -8.19 -5.20
N GLU A 13 13.67 -7.32 -5.93
CA GLU A 13 14.01 -7.00 -7.32
C GLU A 13 15.38 -6.32 -7.44
N LEU A 14 15.70 -5.43 -6.49
CA LEU A 14 17.03 -4.80 -6.43
C LEU A 14 18.14 -5.78 -6.08
N THR A 15 17.91 -6.73 -5.16
CA THR A 15 18.91 -7.75 -4.84
C THR A 15 19.05 -8.79 -5.94
N TRP A 16 17.96 -9.11 -6.65
CA TRP A 16 17.96 -10.03 -7.80
C TRP A 16 18.73 -9.48 -9.01
N ARG A 17 18.73 -8.16 -9.22
CA ARG A 17 19.43 -7.50 -10.33
C ARG A 17 20.95 -7.46 -10.20
N GLY A 18 21.50 -7.86 -9.06
CA GLY A 18 22.94 -7.79 -8.78
C GLY A 18 23.28 -6.51 -8.01
N GLY A 19 24.07 -6.66 -6.95
CA GLY A 19 24.42 -5.56 -6.04
C GLY A 19 25.44 -4.55 -6.58
N SER A 20 25.66 -4.50 -7.90
CA SER A 20 26.57 -3.54 -8.50
C SER A 20 25.88 -2.16 -8.61
N GLN A 21 26.62 -1.09 -8.33
CA GLN A 21 26.05 0.26 -8.29
C GLN A 21 25.55 0.73 -9.65
N GLU A 22 26.10 0.18 -10.75
CA GLU A 22 25.68 0.49 -12.12
C GLU A 22 24.36 -0.20 -12.49
N ASP A 23 24.11 -1.41 -11.97
CA ASP A 23 22.86 -2.16 -12.19
C ASP A 23 21.69 -1.53 -11.41
N ILE A 24 21.95 -1.00 -10.21
CA ILE A 24 20.94 -0.29 -9.40
C ILE A 24 20.57 1.05 -10.03
N LEU A 25 21.54 1.75 -10.62
CA LEU A 25 21.36 3.09 -11.18
C LEU A 25 20.99 3.09 -12.66
N SER A 26 20.89 1.94 -13.32
CA SER A 26 20.53 1.85 -14.74
C SER A 26 19.06 1.46 -14.94
N GLY A 27 18.43 2.04 -15.97
CA GLY A 27 17.07 1.73 -16.41
C GLY A 27 16.03 1.68 -15.27
N ASP A 28 15.38 0.52 -15.15
CA ASP A 28 14.34 0.24 -14.17
C ASP A 28 14.85 0.20 -12.71
N GLY A 29 16.15 0.04 -12.46
CA GLY A 29 16.71 0.01 -11.09
C GLY A 29 16.45 1.32 -10.33
N ARG A 30 16.52 2.45 -11.04
CA ARG A 30 16.20 3.79 -10.52
C ARG A 30 14.74 3.91 -10.10
N ASN A 31 13.83 3.25 -10.80
CA ASN A 31 12.39 3.30 -10.52
C ASN A 31 12.07 2.55 -9.22
N HIS A 32 12.68 1.38 -9.01
CA HIS A 32 12.55 0.64 -7.75
C HIS A 32 13.23 1.36 -6.59
N LEU A 33 14.39 1.99 -6.81
CA LEU A 33 15.07 2.80 -5.80
C LEU A 33 14.23 4.00 -5.37
N PHE A 34 13.66 4.73 -6.33
CA PHE A 34 12.76 5.85 -6.08
C PHE A 34 11.52 5.41 -5.28
N SER A 35 10.89 4.30 -5.68
CA SER A 35 9.77 3.76 -4.93
C SER A 35 10.18 3.36 -3.51
N LEU A 36 11.37 2.79 -3.31
CA LEU A 36 11.84 2.37 -1.99
C LEU A 36 12.13 3.59 -1.10
N MET A 37 12.67 4.68 -1.65
CA MET A 37 12.83 5.94 -0.94
C MET A 37 11.51 6.56 -0.47
N LEU A 38 10.42 6.41 -1.24
CA LEU A 38 9.08 6.82 -0.81
C LEU A 38 8.48 5.87 0.24
N MET A 39 8.72 4.57 0.10
CA MET A 39 8.10 3.56 0.95
C MET A 39 8.74 3.43 2.33
N LEU A 40 10.04 3.69 2.47
CA LEU A 40 10.75 3.69 3.76
C LEU A 40 10.15 4.65 4.81
N PRO A 41 10.00 5.96 4.54
CA PRO A 41 9.38 6.88 5.50
C PRO A 41 7.91 6.52 5.75
N PHE A 42 7.19 6.05 4.72
CA PHE A 42 5.80 5.61 4.86
C PHE A 42 5.64 4.40 5.80
N ILE A 43 6.55 3.43 5.74
CA ILE A 43 6.58 2.31 6.68
C ILE A 43 6.87 2.81 8.10
N SER A 44 7.87 3.68 8.26
CA SER A 44 8.26 4.22 9.57
C SER A 44 7.11 4.96 10.26
N THR A 45 6.40 5.82 9.55
CA THR A 45 5.24 6.54 10.09
C THR A 45 4.05 5.59 10.36
N SER A 46 3.83 4.62 9.47
CA SER A 46 2.79 3.61 9.65
C SER A 46 3.06 2.68 10.84
N LEU A 47 4.32 2.35 11.11
CA LEU A 47 4.75 1.58 12.30
C LEU A 47 4.47 2.32 13.59
N ALA A 48 4.84 3.60 13.63
CA ALA A 48 4.57 4.46 14.78
C ALA A 48 3.07 4.54 15.04
N LEU A 49 2.26 4.75 14.00
CA LEU A 49 0.80 4.77 14.12
C LEU A 49 0.24 3.41 14.57
N LEU A 50 0.73 2.31 13.99
CA LEU A 50 0.31 0.97 14.35
C LEU A 50 0.56 0.70 15.84
N LYS A 51 1.67 1.16 16.42
CA LYS A 51 1.94 0.99 17.87
C LYS A 51 0.83 1.57 18.76
N PHE A 52 0.19 2.66 18.37
CA PHE A 52 -0.88 3.30 19.15
C PHE A 52 -2.29 2.85 18.73
N ASN A 53 -2.46 2.40 17.49
CA ASN A 53 -3.72 1.90 16.95
C ASN A 53 -3.88 0.37 17.13
N PHE A 54 -2.81 -0.36 17.51
CA PHE A 54 -2.88 -1.79 17.77
C PHE A 54 -3.82 -2.08 18.93
N TYR A 55 -4.53 -3.21 18.85
CA TYR A 55 -5.53 -3.58 19.84
C TYR A 55 -4.91 -3.72 21.25
N PRO A 56 -5.49 -3.10 22.30
CA PRO A 56 -6.63 -2.17 22.31
C PRO A 56 -6.24 -0.76 21.80
N ALA A 57 -6.99 -0.26 20.81
CA ALA A 57 -6.67 0.99 20.13
C ALA A 57 -6.80 2.21 21.05
N LYS A 58 -5.72 3.02 21.13
CA LYS A 58 -5.70 4.28 21.90
C LYS A 58 -6.02 5.50 21.04
N VAL A 59 -5.71 5.41 19.75
CA VAL A 59 -5.97 6.45 18.74
C VAL A 59 -6.56 5.80 17.51
N PHE A 60 -7.47 6.50 16.83
CA PHE A 60 -8.02 6.07 15.55
C PHE A 60 -7.37 6.84 14.41
N VAL A 61 -7.14 6.14 13.30
CA VAL A 61 -6.47 6.71 12.12
C VAL A 61 -7.37 7.67 11.32
N GLY A 62 -8.70 7.52 11.43
CA GLY A 62 -9.69 8.29 10.68
C GLY A 62 -9.63 8.09 9.16
N ASP A 63 -10.25 9.00 8.41
CA ASP A 63 -10.26 8.96 6.94
C ASP A 63 -8.95 9.46 6.32
N VAL A 64 -8.18 10.26 7.06
CA VAL A 64 -6.93 10.88 6.58
C VAL A 64 -5.87 9.83 6.23
N TYR A 65 -5.68 8.83 7.09
CA TYR A 65 -4.64 7.82 6.87
C TYR A 65 -4.92 6.93 5.65
N PRO A 66 -6.15 6.40 5.41
CA PRO A 66 -6.49 5.73 4.16
C PRO A 66 -6.22 6.56 2.90
N TYR A 67 -6.54 7.85 2.90
CA TYR A 67 -6.21 8.73 1.76
C TYR A 67 -4.70 8.86 1.56
N TYR A 68 -3.96 9.11 2.64
CA TYR A 68 -2.50 9.18 2.62
C TYR A 68 -1.85 7.88 2.12
N ALA A 69 -2.29 6.74 2.66
CA ALA A 69 -1.79 5.42 2.30
C ALA A 69 -2.10 5.06 0.84
N GLY A 70 -3.34 5.31 0.41
CA GLY A 70 -3.76 5.07 -0.98
C GLY A 70 -2.96 5.90 -1.98
N MET A 71 -2.81 7.21 -1.71
CA MET A 71 -2.06 8.11 -2.59
C MET A 71 -0.57 7.74 -2.66
N THR A 72 0.04 7.41 -1.52
CA THR A 72 1.46 7.01 -1.46
C THR A 72 1.72 5.71 -2.23
N LEU A 73 0.86 4.70 -2.06
CA LEU A 73 0.96 3.43 -2.79
C LEU A 73 0.71 3.61 -4.30
N ALA A 74 -0.30 4.40 -4.69
CA ALA A 74 -0.58 4.66 -6.10
C ALA A 74 0.58 5.42 -6.77
N THR A 75 1.13 6.43 -6.09
CA THR A 75 2.24 7.24 -6.62
C THR A 75 3.50 6.41 -6.80
N SER A 76 3.85 5.59 -5.81
CA SER A 76 5.04 4.73 -5.89
C SER A 76 4.91 3.69 -7.00
N ALA A 77 3.72 3.13 -7.23
CA ALA A 77 3.50 2.12 -8.26
C ALA A 77 3.38 2.67 -9.69
N ILE A 78 2.83 3.88 -9.86
CA ILE A 78 2.76 4.54 -11.16
C ILE A 78 4.17 4.97 -11.60
N LEU A 79 4.90 5.66 -10.72
CA LEU A 79 6.26 6.14 -11.02
C LEU A 79 7.29 4.99 -11.05
N GLY A 80 7.03 3.92 -10.29
CA GLY A 80 7.85 2.71 -10.29
C GLY A 80 7.54 1.74 -11.44
N HIS A 81 6.55 2.01 -12.29
CA HIS A 81 6.08 1.12 -13.37
C HIS A 81 5.65 -0.29 -12.93
N PHE A 82 5.35 -0.51 -11.64
CA PHE A 82 4.91 -1.80 -11.09
C PHE A 82 3.42 -1.81 -10.67
N ALA A 83 2.59 -0.95 -11.25
CA ALA A 83 1.15 -0.85 -10.95
C ALA A 83 0.41 -2.21 -10.99
N LYS A 84 0.72 -3.08 -11.96
CA LYS A 84 0.12 -4.42 -12.05
C LYS A 84 0.44 -5.27 -10.81
N SER A 85 1.68 -5.22 -10.33
CA SER A 85 2.11 -5.93 -9.12
C SER A 85 1.45 -5.37 -7.86
N LEU A 86 1.23 -4.05 -7.78
CA LEU A 86 0.49 -3.46 -6.66
C LEU A 86 -0.97 -3.96 -6.61
N PHE A 87 -1.65 -4.06 -7.76
CA PHE A 87 -3.02 -4.57 -7.80
C PHE A 87 -3.14 -6.00 -7.28
N LEU A 88 -2.17 -6.86 -7.59
CA LEU A 88 -2.10 -8.23 -7.06
C LEU A 88 -1.95 -8.25 -5.53
N LEU A 89 -1.20 -7.30 -4.98
CA LEU A 89 -1.08 -7.16 -3.53
C LEU A 89 -2.38 -6.62 -2.92
N MET A 90 -3.15 -5.80 -3.63
CA MET A 90 -4.42 -5.23 -3.14
C MET A 90 -5.64 -6.15 -3.34
N VAL A 91 -5.45 -7.45 -3.60
CA VAL A 91 -6.55 -8.37 -3.90
C VAL A 91 -7.63 -8.37 -2.81
N PRO A 92 -7.32 -8.46 -1.50
CA PRO A 92 -8.39 -8.48 -0.49
C PRO A 92 -9.17 -7.16 -0.40
N GLN A 93 -8.52 -6.02 -0.65
CA GLN A 93 -9.19 -4.72 -0.75
C GLN A 93 -10.09 -4.64 -1.98
N LEU A 94 -9.61 -5.15 -3.12
CA LEU A 94 -10.38 -5.20 -4.36
C LEU A 94 -11.60 -6.10 -4.21
N LEU A 95 -11.45 -7.26 -3.57
CA LEU A 95 -12.57 -8.16 -3.29
C LEU A 95 -13.59 -7.51 -2.36
N ASN A 96 -13.16 -6.84 -1.29
CA ASN A 96 -14.07 -6.11 -0.41
C ASN A 96 -14.79 -4.96 -1.15
N PHE A 97 -14.11 -4.27 -2.06
CA PHE A 97 -14.70 -3.23 -2.91
C PHE A 97 -15.76 -3.83 -3.84
N VAL A 98 -15.43 -4.89 -4.59
CA VAL A 98 -16.34 -5.58 -5.51
C VAL A 98 -17.57 -6.11 -4.77
N TYR A 99 -17.37 -6.75 -3.62
CA TYR A 99 -18.46 -7.23 -2.77
C TYR A 99 -19.34 -6.09 -2.25
N SER A 100 -18.76 -4.90 -2.04
CA SER A 100 -19.49 -3.72 -1.59
C SER A 100 -20.20 -2.96 -2.72
N LEU A 101 -20.00 -3.29 -4.00
CA LEU A 101 -20.58 -2.55 -5.13
C LEU A 101 -22.12 -2.50 -5.12
N PRO A 102 -22.85 -3.61 -4.85
CA PRO A 102 -24.31 -3.55 -4.82
C PRO A 102 -24.85 -2.57 -3.78
N GLN A 103 -24.16 -2.48 -2.64
CA GLN A 103 -24.47 -1.50 -1.61
C GLN A 103 -24.09 -0.09 -2.07
N LEU A 104 -22.86 0.12 -2.56
CA LEU A 104 -22.34 1.43 -2.96
C LEU A 104 -23.18 2.10 -4.07
N PHE A 105 -23.68 1.32 -5.01
CA PHE A 105 -24.59 1.80 -6.07
C PHE A 105 -26.07 1.83 -5.66
N HIS A 106 -26.37 1.62 -4.37
CA HIS A 106 -27.71 1.71 -3.80
C HIS A 106 -28.72 0.69 -4.38
N PHE A 107 -28.25 -0.41 -4.97
CA PHE A 107 -29.12 -1.54 -5.33
C PHE A 107 -29.65 -2.27 -4.08
N VAL A 108 -28.89 -2.19 -2.98
CA VAL A 108 -29.25 -2.70 -1.64
C VAL A 108 -29.14 -1.54 -0.64
N PRO A 109 -30.03 -1.40 0.35
CA PRO A 109 -29.95 -0.33 1.35
C PRO A 109 -28.62 -0.34 2.11
N ILE A 110 -27.98 0.83 2.21
CA ILE A 110 -26.71 1.04 2.93
C ILE A 110 -26.99 1.40 4.40
N PRO A 111 -26.53 0.59 5.37
CA PRO A 111 -26.43 1.03 6.76
C PRO A 111 -25.22 1.95 6.94
N ARG A 112 -25.34 2.95 7.83
CA ARG A 112 -24.26 3.92 8.10
C ARG A 112 -22.97 3.28 8.60
N HIS A 113 -23.07 2.23 9.42
CA HIS A 113 -21.93 1.48 9.94
C HIS A 113 -22.06 0.01 9.53
N ARG A 114 -21.04 -0.51 8.84
CA ARG A 114 -20.97 -1.88 8.31
C ARG A 114 -20.08 -2.82 9.15
N LEU A 115 -19.85 -2.47 10.41
CA LEU A 115 -18.98 -3.22 11.32
C LEU A 115 -19.75 -4.42 11.92
N PRO A 116 -19.08 -5.54 12.25
CA PRO A 116 -19.70 -6.65 12.97
C PRO A 116 -20.23 -6.18 14.33
N LYS A 117 -21.30 -6.82 14.80
CA LYS A 117 -21.90 -6.57 16.12
C LYS A 117 -21.15 -7.30 17.23
#